data_AF-A0A3D2EN80-F1
#
_entry.id   AF-A0A3D2EN80-F1
#
_cell.length_a   1.000
_cell.length_b   1.000
_cell.length_c   1.000
_cell.angle_alpha   90.00
_cell.angle_beta   90.00
_cell.angle_gamma   90.00
#
_symmetry.space_group_name_H-M   'P 1'
#
loop_
_entity.id
_entity.type
_entity.pdbx_description
1 polymer ?
#
loop_
_entity_poly.entity_id
_entity_poly.type
_entity_poly.pdbx_seq_one_letter_code
_entity_poly.pdbx_strand_id
1 'polypeptide(L)' 'MDLGLQGKTAIVCASSAGLGLGCALALAEEGVNL' A
#
# COMPACT_ATOMS: atom_id res chain seq x y z
N MET A 1 -7.86 7.10 6.29
CA MET A 1 -7.77 7.63 7.68
C MET A 1 -6.55 8.57 7.69
N ASP A 2 -6.04 9.06 8.81
CA ASP A 2 -4.68 9.66 8.80
C ASP A 2 -3.74 8.70 9.53
N LEU A 3 -3.05 7.86 8.76
CA LEU A 3 -2.07 6.90 9.28
C LEU A 3 -0.65 7.47 9.33
N GLY A 4 -0.42 8.72 8.89
CA GLY A 4 0.91 9.32 8.82
C GLY A 4 1.87 8.63 7.85
N LEU A 5 1.35 7.94 6.82
CA LEU A 5 2.14 7.18 5.84
C LEU A 5 2.40 7.93 4.53
N GLN A 6 1.82 9.12 4.35
CA GLN A 6 1.97 9.94 3.15
C GLN A 6 3.43 10.11 2.73
N GLY A 7 3.74 9.77 1.48
CA GLY A 7 5.06 9.92 0.88
C GLY A 7 6.11 8.89 1.29
N LYS A 8 5.77 7.93 2.16
CA LYS A 8 6.66 6.81 2.49
C LYS A 8 6.72 5.81 1.33
N THR A 9 7.72 4.92 1.36
CA THR A 9 7.86 3.81 0.41
C THR A 9 7.67 2.48 1.14
N ALA A 10 6.91 1.56 0.54
CA ALA A 10 6.70 0.20 1.06
C ALA A 10 6.90 -0.84 -0.05
N ILE A 11 7.21 -2.08 0.34
CA ILE A 11 7.29 -3.22 -0.58
C ILE A 11 6.20 -4.22 -0.16
N VAL A 12 5.35 -4.60 -1.11
CA VAL A 12 4.34 -5.65 -0.91
C VAL A 12 4.64 -6.81 -1.86
N CYS A 13 5.16 -7.90 -1.31
CA CYS A 13 5.48 -9.11 -2.09
C CYS A 13 4.21 -9.80 -2.60
N ALA A 14 4.29 -10.39 -3.80
CA ALA A 14 3.20 -11.13 -4.43
C ALA A 14 1.87 -10.35 -4.53
N SER A 15 1.95 -9.05 -4.84
CA SER A 15 0.81 -8.12 -4.88
C SER A 15 0.04 -8.12 -6.22
N SER A 16 0.22 -9.14 -7.06
CA SER A 16 -0.45 -9.20 -8.37
C SER A 16 -1.95 -9.52 -8.29
N ALA A 17 -2.42 -10.16 -7.21
CA ALA A 17 -3.83 -10.49 -6.99
C ALA A 17 -4.15 -10.79 -5.52
N GLY A 18 -5.44 -10.91 -5.23
CA GLY A 18 -5.94 -11.35 -3.92
C GLY A 18 -5.56 -10.40 -2.78
N LEU A 19 -5.16 -10.97 -1.64
CA LEU A 19 -4.84 -10.21 -0.44
C LEU A 19 -3.63 -9.27 -0.64
N GLY A 20 -2.61 -9.71 -1.38
CA GLY A 20 -1.44 -8.87 -1.66
C GLY A 20 -1.80 -7.61 -2.43
N LEU A 21 -2.71 -7.72 -3.40
CA LEU A 21 -3.25 -6.56 -4.13
C LEU A 21 -4.10 -5.67 -3.22
N GLY A 22 -4.93 -6.25 -2.36
CA GLY A 22 -5.74 -5.49 -1.40
C GLY A 22 -4.87 -4.65 -0.44
N CYS A 23 -3.79 -5.25 0.09
CA CYS A 23 -2.82 -4.54 0.93
C CYS A 23 -2.13 -3.39 0.18
N ALA A 24 -1.71 -3.62 -1.07
CA ALA A 24 -1.09 -2.60 -1.90
C ALA A 24 -2.06 -1.42 -2.18
N LEU A 25 -3.31 -1.71 -2.53
CA LEU A 25 -4.32 -0.68 -2.77
C LEU A 25 -4.60 0.17 -1.52
N ALA A 26 -4.75 -0.46 -0.36
CA ALA A 26 -4.98 0.26 0.90
C ALA A 26 -3.78 1.17 1.28
N LEU A 27 -2.55 0.73 1.03
CA LEU A 27 -1.37 1.57 1.25
C LEU A 27 -1.29 2.73 0.25
N ALA A 28 -1.65 2.50 -1.01
CA ALA A 28 -1.70 3.54 -2.03
C ALA A 28 -2.74 4.63 -1.71
N GLU A 29 -3.91 4.26 -1.18
CA GLU A 29 -4.94 5.20 -0.72
C GLU A 29 -4.44 6.12 0.40
N GLU A 30 -3.51 5.63 1.22
CA GLU A 30 -2.87 6.40 2.31
C GLU A 30 -1.61 7.16 1.82
N GLY A 31 -1.39 7.22 0.50
CA GLY A 31 -0.34 8.02 -0.13
C GLY A 31 1.06 7.41 -0.08
N VAL A 32 1.15 6.09 0.07
CA VAL A 32 2.42 5.33 0.08
C VAL A 32 2.84 5.00 -1.36
N ASN A 33 4.13 5.14 -1.64
CA ASN A 33 4.77 4.65 -2.86
C ASN A 33 5.10 3.16 -2.72
N LEU A 34 4.75 2.35 -3.71
CA LEU A 34 4.85 0.87 -3.65
C LEU A 34 5.77 0.32 -4.74
#